data_AF-A0A8S9DZN8-F1
#
_entry.id   AF-A0A8S9DZN8-F1
#
_cell.length_a   1.000
_cell.length_b   1.000
_cell.length_c   1.000
_cell.angle_alpha   90.00
_cell.angle_beta   90.00
_cell.angle_gamma   90.00
#
_symmetry.space_group_name_H-M   'P 1'
#
loop_
_entity.id
_entity.type
_entity.pdbx_description
1 polymer ?
#
loop_
_entity_poly.entity_id
_entity_poly.type
_entity_poly.pdbx_seq_one_letter_code
_entity_poly.pdbx_strand_id
1 'polypeptide(L)'
;MKVPSPFEHFDPILGAAPTIGGTNLGYIATRARKILQRRDSAAVRYAMPTLNWILHQEDRDLIVRTITRKNEDASYLSPTLILRYQMQLFDISGQIEFPDATWPEYFAVLSLALVGNVYRPPLALRSNRKLSESEISIRFREYAGQLSTDAMEAICFAELLLEKTGQAAEHDPDGQIRIADSLDDVKTFEQREQLKLDFLAFFLAKKFKSFTDAAQAYLKQLGPEEKKAVQNSTAIATLADALRAFEERSRAFEDRLNKSQYP
;
A
#
# COMPACT_ATOMS: atom_id res chain seq x y z
N MET A 1 -24.12 5.11 -11.64
CA MET A 1 -23.90 5.43 -10.21
C MET A 1 -22.49 6.02 -10.10
N LYS A 2 -22.31 7.23 -9.59
CA LYS A 2 -20.98 7.88 -9.53
C LYS A 2 -20.16 7.20 -8.43
N VAL A 3 -19.01 6.61 -8.78
CA VAL A 3 -18.10 6.06 -7.76
C VAL A 3 -17.51 7.26 -7.00
N PRO A 4 -17.72 7.36 -5.69
CA PRO A 4 -17.24 8.51 -4.93
C PRO A 4 -15.70 8.49 -4.89
N SER A 5 -15.06 9.66 -5.00
CA SER A 5 -13.58 9.77 -5.12
C SER A 5 -12.90 9.58 -3.76
N PRO A 6 -11.82 8.78 -3.62
CA PRO A 6 -11.13 8.57 -2.32
C PRO A 6 -10.72 9.88 -1.61
N PHE A 7 -10.66 10.97 -2.36
CA PHE A 7 -10.27 12.30 -1.91
C PHE A 7 -11.46 13.22 -1.51
N GLU A 8 -12.65 12.68 -1.29
CA GLU A 8 -13.79 13.45 -0.76
C GLU A 8 -13.63 13.78 0.73
N HIS A 9 -12.95 12.92 1.49
CA HIS A 9 -12.76 13.09 2.94
C HIS A 9 -11.34 13.54 3.30
N PHE A 10 -10.48 13.71 2.30
CA PHE A 10 -9.06 13.93 2.47
C PHE A 10 -8.51 14.65 1.24
N ASP A 11 -7.92 15.83 1.43
CA ASP A 11 -7.18 16.47 0.34
C ASP A 11 -5.83 15.73 0.12
N PRO A 12 -5.54 15.25 -1.10
CA PRO A 12 -4.39 14.40 -1.34
C PRO A 12 -3.05 15.11 -1.14
N ILE A 13 -2.98 16.42 -1.36
CA ILE A 13 -1.73 17.19 -1.27
C ILE A 13 -1.60 17.88 0.08
N LEU A 14 -2.65 18.57 0.54
CA LEU A 14 -2.61 19.45 1.71
C LEU A 14 -3.30 18.89 2.96
N GLY A 15 -4.15 17.86 2.82
CA GLY A 15 -4.99 17.37 3.90
C GLY A 15 -4.21 16.67 5.02
N ALA A 16 -4.72 16.67 6.25
CA ALA A 16 -4.22 15.75 7.26
C ALA A 16 -4.66 14.33 6.89
N ALA A 17 -3.71 13.39 6.86
CA ALA A 17 -4.05 11.99 6.57
C ALA A 17 -4.86 11.38 7.73
N PRO A 18 -5.68 10.35 7.44
CA PRO A 18 -6.37 9.61 8.47
C PRO A 18 -5.50 9.14 9.61
N THR A 19 -5.99 9.34 10.83
CA THR A 19 -5.45 8.69 12.02
C THR A 19 -6.33 7.52 12.40
N ILE A 20 -5.88 6.32 12.06
CA ILE A 20 -6.51 5.08 12.50
C ILE A 20 -5.50 4.34 13.36
N GLY A 21 -5.93 3.95 14.56
CA GLY A 21 -5.11 3.15 15.45
C GLY A 21 -4.60 1.91 14.73
N GLY A 22 -3.29 1.74 14.66
CA GLY A 22 -2.63 0.58 14.06
C GLY A 22 -1.80 0.95 12.84
N THR A 23 -2.01 2.15 12.32
CA THR A 23 -1.60 2.50 10.97
C THR A 23 -0.73 3.75 10.97
N ASN A 24 0.19 3.83 10.01
CA ASN A 24 1.04 5.01 9.81
C ASN A 24 0.69 5.73 8.50
N LEU A 25 -0.61 5.93 8.28
CA LEU A 25 -1.16 6.54 7.08
C LEU A 25 -0.63 7.97 6.84
N GLY A 26 -0.36 8.71 7.91
CA GLY A 26 0.28 10.03 7.84
C GLY A 26 1.69 10.00 7.26
N TYR A 27 2.51 9.03 7.65
CA TYR A 27 3.84 8.87 7.09
C TYR A 27 3.80 8.43 5.61
N ILE A 28 2.92 7.47 5.28
CA ILE A 28 2.69 7.02 3.89
C ILE A 28 2.30 8.21 3.02
N ALA A 29 1.28 8.98 3.44
CA ALA A 29 0.82 10.14 2.69
C ALA A 29 1.90 11.21 2.53
N THR A 30 2.71 11.45 3.58
CA THR A 30 3.82 12.40 3.52
C THR A 30 4.86 12.00 2.48
N ARG A 31 5.21 10.71 2.39
CA ARG A 31 6.14 10.21 1.37
C ARG A 31 5.56 10.35 -0.04
N ALA A 32 4.31 9.96 -0.24
CA ALA A 32 3.64 10.12 -1.54
C ALA A 32 3.59 11.58 -2.00
N ARG A 33 3.34 12.52 -1.08
CA ARG A 33 3.35 13.97 -1.37
C ARG A 33 4.72 14.50 -1.77
N LYS A 34 5.80 13.96 -1.22
CA LYS A 34 7.16 14.35 -1.63
C LYS A 34 7.41 14.01 -3.11
N ILE A 35 6.93 12.85 -3.55
CA ILE A 35 7.00 12.48 -4.98
C ILE A 35 6.12 13.41 -5.82
N LEU A 36 4.93 13.72 -5.32
CA LEU A 36 3.94 14.57 -6.01
C LEU A 36 4.13 16.07 -5.78
N GLN A 37 5.29 16.53 -5.28
CA GLN A 37 5.50 17.92 -4.86
C GLN A 37 5.33 18.95 -5.97
N ARG A 38 5.38 18.52 -7.24
CA ARG A 38 5.18 19.36 -8.43
C ARG A 38 3.73 19.37 -8.92
N ARG A 39 2.84 18.65 -8.24
CA ARG A 39 1.44 18.44 -8.65
C ARG A 39 0.52 19.16 -7.68
N ASP A 40 -0.55 19.74 -8.22
CA ASP A 40 -1.64 20.26 -7.41
C ASP A 40 -2.70 19.19 -7.14
N SER A 41 -3.67 19.52 -6.28
CA SER A 41 -4.76 18.60 -5.94
C SER A 41 -5.65 18.25 -7.14
N ALA A 42 -5.76 19.12 -8.15
CA ALA A 42 -6.59 18.88 -9.33
C ALA A 42 -5.96 17.83 -10.24
N ALA A 43 -4.66 17.98 -10.52
CA ALA A 43 -3.84 17.02 -11.25
C ALA A 43 -3.87 15.62 -10.60
N VAL A 44 -3.69 15.55 -9.28
CA VAL A 44 -3.79 14.27 -8.55
C VAL A 44 -5.19 13.65 -8.61
N ARG A 45 -6.24 14.48 -8.55
CA ARG A 45 -7.63 14.00 -8.72
C ARG A 45 -7.89 13.52 -10.14
N TYR A 46 -7.26 14.12 -11.14
CA TYR A 46 -7.37 13.71 -12.54
C TYR A 46 -6.69 12.35 -12.81
N ALA A 47 -5.56 12.07 -12.17
CA ALA A 47 -4.87 10.80 -12.30
C ALA A 47 -5.71 9.59 -11.80
N MET A 48 -6.71 9.82 -10.94
CA MET A 48 -7.53 8.76 -10.35
C MET A 48 -8.40 7.99 -11.34
N PRO A 49 -9.21 8.64 -12.20
CA PRO A 49 -9.91 7.95 -13.28
C PRO A 49 -8.98 7.08 -14.15
N THR A 50 -7.80 7.59 -14.51
CA THR A 50 -6.81 6.84 -15.30
C THR A 50 -6.30 5.62 -14.53
N LEU A 51 -5.89 5.78 -13.27
CA LEU A 51 -5.52 4.64 -12.41
C LEU A 51 -6.63 3.62 -12.30
N ASN A 52 -7.85 4.07 -12.05
CA ASN A 52 -8.99 3.18 -11.89
C ASN A 52 -9.26 2.41 -13.19
N TRP A 53 -9.16 3.07 -14.34
CA TRP A 53 -9.28 2.44 -15.65
C TRP A 53 -8.19 1.39 -15.86
N ILE A 54 -6.91 1.72 -15.61
CA ILE A 54 -5.77 0.79 -15.72
C ILE A 54 -5.97 -0.44 -14.83
N LEU A 55 -6.35 -0.24 -13.56
CA LEU A 55 -6.52 -1.30 -12.57
C LEU A 55 -7.70 -2.24 -12.87
N HIS A 56 -8.68 -1.80 -13.67
CA HIS A 56 -9.90 -2.56 -13.99
C HIS A 56 -9.98 -3.03 -15.45
N GLN A 57 -8.90 -2.91 -16.24
CA GLN A 57 -8.90 -3.42 -17.61
C GLN A 57 -9.15 -4.94 -17.67
N GLU A 58 -9.85 -5.38 -18.71
CA GLU A 58 -10.32 -6.76 -18.92
C GLU A 58 -9.19 -7.81 -18.95
N ASP A 59 -7.96 -7.39 -19.29
CA ASP A 59 -6.75 -8.23 -19.19
C ASP A 59 -6.34 -8.58 -17.75
N ARG A 60 -7.12 -8.15 -16.75
CA ARG A 60 -6.99 -8.64 -15.38
C ARG A 60 -6.99 -10.17 -15.33
N ASP A 61 -7.80 -10.84 -16.14
CA ASP A 61 -7.80 -12.31 -16.18
C ASP A 61 -6.51 -12.89 -16.74
N LEU A 62 -5.87 -12.22 -17.71
CA LEU A 62 -4.58 -12.63 -18.25
C LEU A 62 -3.45 -12.40 -17.23
N ILE A 63 -3.46 -11.25 -16.55
CA ILE A 63 -2.52 -10.93 -15.47
C ILE A 63 -2.70 -11.91 -14.31
N VAL A 64 -3.94 -12.13 -13.87
CA VAL A 64 -4.30 -13.12 -12.85
C VAL A 64 -3.78 -14.47 -13.27
N ARG A 65 -4.10 -14.98 -14.47
CA ARG A 65 -3.62 -16.30 -14.96
C ARG A 65 -2.10 -16.39 -15.04
N THR A 66 -1.42 -15.31 -15.41
CA THR A 66 0.04 -15.26 -15.51
C THR A 66 0.68 -15.34 -14.12
N ILE A 67 0.06 -14.70 -13.12
CA ILE A 67 0.54 -14.69 -11.73
C ILE A 67 0.11 -15.98 -10.99
N THR A 68 -1.15 -16.43 -11.12
CA THR A 68 -1.69 -17.62 -10.44
C THR A 68 -1.20 -18.93 -11.05
N ARG A 69 -0.80 -19.00 -12.33
CA ARG A 69 -0.11 -20.19 -12.85
C ARG A 69 1.19 -20.49 -12.12
N LYS A 70 1.79 -19.49 -11.45
CA LYS A 70 2.97 -19.69 -10.60
C LYS A 70 2.63 -19.91 -9.13
N ASN A 71 1.45 -19.47 -8.68
CA ASN A 71 1.00 -19.52 -7.28
C ASN A 71 -0.45 -20.02 -7.24
N GLU A 72 -0.64 -21.33 -7.08
CA GLU A 72 -1.96 -21.99 -7.12
C GLU A 72 -2.94 -21.48 -6.04
N ASP A 73 -2.46 -20.75 -5.02
CA ASP A 73 -3.25 -20.27 -3.88
C ASP A 73 -3.45 -18.72 -3.81
N ALA A 74 -3.00 -17.95 -4.81
CA ALA A 74 -3.07 -16.49 -4.75
C ALA A 74 -4.49 -15.94 -5.00
N SER A 75 -5.32 -15.91 -3.96
CA SER A 75 -6.68 -15.34 -4.00
C SER A 75 -6.73 -13.81 -4.00
N TYR A 76 -5.61 -13.14 -3.69
CA TYR A 76 -5.50 -11.68 -3.65
C TYR A 76 -4.30 -11.19 -4.46
N LEU A 77 -4.53 -10.18 -5.30
CA LEU A 77 -3.49 -9.42 -5.97
C LEU A 77 -3.56 -7.97 -5.49
N SER A 78 -2.45 -7.46 -4.94
CA SER A 78 -2.37 -6.07 -4.51
C SER A 78 -2.60 -5.13 -5.71
N PRO A 79 -3.26 -3.97 -5.52
CA PRO A 79 -3.39 -2.97 -6.58
C PRO A 79 -2.03 -2.50 -7.13
N THR A 80 -1.01 -2.48 -6.27
CA THR A 80 0.38 -2.15 -6.65
C THR A 80 0.93 -3.16 -7.64
N LEU A 81 0.73 -4.45 -7.40
CA LEU A 81 1.12 -5.51 -8.31
C LEU A 81 0.45 -5.37 -9.66
N ILE A 82 -0.88 -5.19 -9.66
CA ILE A 82 -1.65 -5.01 -10.89
C ILE A 82 -1.09 -3.82 -11.68
N LEU A 83 -0.94 -2.66 -11.03
CA LEU A 83 -0.40 -1.47 -11.68
C LEU A 83 1.01 -1.68 -12.24
N ARG A 84 1.86 -2.43 -11.53
CA ARG A 84 3.22 -2.77 -11.99
C ARG A 84 3.23 -3.60 -13.27
N TYR A 85 2.35 -4.59 -13.39
CA TYR A 85 2.28 -5.35 -14.64
C TYR A 85 1.73 -4.49 -15.78
N GLN A 86 0.71 -3.69 -15.49
CA GLN A 86 0.11 -2.78 -16.46
C GLN A 86 1.07 -1.67 -16.92
N MET A 87 2.05 -1.29 -16.09
CA MET A 87 3.08 -0.30 -16.42
C MET A 87 3.83 -0.60 -17.73
N GLN A 88 3.94 -1.87 -18.10
CA GLN A 88 4.62 -2.29 -19.33
C GLN A 88 3.72 -2.22 -20.58
N LEU A 89 2.41 -2.09 -20.37
CA LEU A 89 1.40 -2.19 -21.43
C LEU A 89 0.80 -0.84 -21.81
N PHE A 90 0.87 0.14 -20.91
CA PHE A 90 0.32 1.47 -21.14
C PHE A 90 1.40 2.52 -21.30
N ASP A 91 1.19 3.40 -22.26
CA ASP A 91 1.86 4.69 -22.28
C ASP A 91 1.01 5.70 -21.51
N ILE A 92 1.62 6.31 -20.49
CA ILE A 92 1.01 7.36 -19.68
C ILE A 92 1.46 8.76 -20.11
N SER A 93 2.24 8.88 -21.19
CA SER A 93 2.62 10.14 -21.78
C SER A 93 1.40 10.84 -22.42
N GLY A 94 1.49 12.17 -22.58
CA GLY A 94 0.47 12.94 -23.29
C GLY A 94 -0.85 13.21 -22.56
N GLN A 95 -0.91 12.99 -21.24
CA GLN A 95 -2.09 13.33 -20.43
C GLN A 95 -2.23 14.86 -20.31
N ILE A 96 -3.40 15.41 -20.64
CA ILE A 96 -3.61 16.86 -20.72
C ILE A 96 -3.56 17.52 -19.33
N GLU A 97 -4.27 16.95 -18.36
CA GLU A 97 -4.38 17.49 -16.99
C GLU A 97 -3.38 16.84 -16.02
N PHE A 98 -2.57 15.91 -16.51
CA PHE A 98 -1.43 15.34 -15.80
C PHE A 98 -0.20 15.26 -16.71
N PRO A 99 0.28 16.40 -17.25
CA PRO A 99 1.32 16.42 -18.27
C PRO A 99 2.64 15.88 -17.71
N ASP A 100 3.43 15.23 -18.56
CA ASP A 100 4.72 14.65 -18.19
C ASP A 100 4.61 13.69 -16.99
N ALA A 101 3.46 13.00 -16.85
CA ALA A 101 3.26 12.07 -15.76
C ALA A 101 4.28 10.93 -15.82
N THR A 102 4.81 10.58 -14.65
CA THR A 102 5.74 9.47 -14.50
C THR A 102 5.10 8.32 -13.72
N TRP A 103 5.58 7.10 -13.94
CA TRP A 103 5.11 5.94 -13.19
C TRP A 103 5.25 6.08 -11.66
N PRO A 104 6.37 6.60 -11.12
CA PRO A 104 6.45 6.95 -9.69
C PRO A 104 5.28 7.80 -9.19
N GLU A 105 4.86 8.80 -9.97
CA GLU A 105 3.74 9.65 -9.58
C GLU A 105 2.42 8.87 -9.56
N TYR A 106 2.17 8.00 -10.53
CA TYR A 106 0.99 7.13 -10.53
C TYR A 106 0.96 6.17 -9.33
N PHE A 107 2.09 5.59 -8.94
CA PHE A 107 2.18 4.78 -7.72
C PHE A 107 1.99 5.62 -6.45
N ALA A 108 2.50 6.85 -6.41
CA ALA A 108 2.26 7.77 -5.31
C ALA A 108 0.78 8.18 -5.20
N VAL A 109 0.11 8.43 -6.32
CA VAL A 109 -1.35 8.69 -6.35
C VAL A 109 -2.12 7.47 -5.88
N LEU A 110 -1.75 6.26 -6.33
CA LEU A 110 -2.35 5.01 -5.85
C LEU A 110 -2.20 4.87 -4.34
N SER A 111 -1.01 5.15 -3.79
CA SER A 111 -0.77 5.14 -2.35
C SER A 111 -1.71 6.09 -1.60
N LEU A 112 -1.85 7.34 -2.06
CA LEU A 112 -2.78 8.31 -1.46
C LEU A 112 -4.24 7.87 -1.59
N ALA A 113 -4.61 7.26 -2.71
CA ALA A 113 -5.96 6.74 -2.92
C ALA A 113 -6.30 5.62 -1.94
N LEU A 114 -5.37 4.69 -1.71
CA LEU A 114 -5.51 3.60 -0.74
C LEU A 114 -5.60 4.15 0.69
N VAL A 115 -4.81 5.18 1.04
CA VAL A 115 -4.93 5.92 2.30
C VAL A 115 -6.33 6.54 2.47
N GLY A 116 -6.84 7.21 1.43
CA GLY A 116 -8.17 7.84 1.45
C GLY A 116 -9.30 6.81 1.57
N ASN A 117 -9.15 5.65 0.93
CA ASN A 117 -10.14 4.56 0.96
C ASN A 117 -10.30 3.94 2.34
N VAL A 118 -9.36 4.11 3.27
CA VAL A 118 -9.52 3.59 4.63
C VAL A 118 -10.74 4.21 5.34
N TYR A 119 -11.10 5.45 5.01
CA TYR A 119 -12.33 6.10 5.52
C TYR A 119 -13.63 5.54 4.97
N ARG A 120 -13.55 4.62 4.00
CA ARG A 120 -14.69 4.04 3.32
C ARG A 120 -14.69 2.53 3.49
N PRO A 121 -15.01 2.05 4.71
CA PRO A 121 -15.26 0.64 4.88
C PRO A 121 -16.28 0.18 3.84
N PRO A 122 -16.10 -1.03 3.26
CA PRO A 122 -17.00 -1.59 2.29
C PRO A 122 -18.46 -1.44 2.73
N LEU A 123 -19.35 -1.09 1.80
CA LEU A 123 -20.78 -0.97 2.10
C LEU A 123 -21.32 -2.22 2.80
N ALA A 124 -20.77 -3.40 2.47
CA ALA A 124 -21.08 -4.66 3.12
C ALA A 124 -20.82 -4.68 4.64
N LEU A 125 -19.82 -3.95 5.15
CA LEU A 125 -19.59 -3.79 6.59
C LEU A 125 -20.64 -2.85 7.22
N ARG A 126 -21.14 -1.87 6.46
CA ARG A 126 -22.14 -0.91 6.94
C ARG A 126 -23.57 -1.44 6.89
N SER A 127 -23.87 -2.34 5.95
CA SER A 127 -25.24 -2.82 5.69
C SER A 127 -25.58 -4.12 6.41
N ASN A 128 -24.60 -4.84 6.97
CA ASN A 128 -24.84 -6.14 7.57
C ASN A 128 -25.31 -6.02 9.03
N ARG A 129 -26.63 -5.83 9.20
CA ARG A 129 -27.31 -5.72 10.51
C ARG A 129 -27.11 -6.91 11.46
N LYS A 130 -26.47 -7.99 11.00
CA LYS A 130 -26.22 -9.20 11.80
C LYS A 130 -24.87 -9.19 12.54
N LEU A 131 -23.98 -8.26 12.22
CA LEU A 131 -22.67 -8.20 12.90
C LEU A 131 -22.79 -7.41 14.20
N SER A 132 -22.15 -7.93 15.25
CA SER A 132 -21.94 -7.19 16.49
C SER A 132 -20.95 -6.03 16.26
N GLU A 133 -20.96 -5.04 17.15
CA GLU A 133 -20.04 -3.90 17.10
C GLU A 133 -18.56 -4.33 17.14
N SER A 134 -18.26 -5.39 17.91
CA SER A 134 -16.90 -5.94 18.01
C SER A 134 -16.45 -6.57 16.68
N GLU A 135 -17.33 -7.30 15.99
CA GLU A 135 -17.04 -7.86 14.67
C GLU A 135 -16.86 -6.78 13.61
N ILE A 136 -17.68 -5.73 13.63
CA ILE A 136 -17.52 -4.57 12.74
C ILE A 136 -16.16 -3.91 12.99
N SER A 137 -15.79 -3.71 14.26
CA SER A 137 -14.50 -3.13 14.66
C SER A 137 -13.31 -3.99 14.20
N ILE A 138 -13.38 -5.31 14.37
CA ILE A 138 -12.34 -6.26 13.91
C ILE A 138 -12.18 -6.17 12.40
N ARG A 139 -13.27 -6.31 11.64
CA ARG A 139 -13.24 -6.26 10.17
C ARG A 139 -12.79 -4.90 9.63
N PHE A 140 -13.15 -3.81 10.32
CA PHE A 140 -12.65 -2.49 9.96
C PHE A 140 -11.14 -2.38 10.15
N ARG A 141 -10.59 -2.90 11.26
CA ARG A 141 -9.14 -2.94 11.48
C ARG A 141 -8.42 -3.81 10.46
N GLU A 142 -8.96 -4.97 10.11
CA GLU A 142 -8.42 -5.84 9.07
C GLU A 142 -8.38 -5.11 7.72
N TYR A 143 -9.49 -4.49 7.32
CA TYR A 143 -9.57 -3.70 6.10
C TYR A 143 -8.57 -2.53 6.08
N ALA A 144 -8.48 -1.78 7.19
CA ALA A 144 -7.56 -0.67 7.31
C ALA A 144 -6.09 -1.12 7.28
N GLY A 145 -5.78 -2.25 7.92
CA GLY A 145 -4.45 -2.87 7.89
C GLY A 145 -4.05 -3.28 6.48
N GLN A 146 -4.96 -3.93 5.74
CA GLN A 146 -4.73 -4.33 4.36
C GLN A 146 -4.45 -3.12 3.47
N LEU A 147 -5.32 -2.11 3.48
CA LEU A 147 -5.13 -0.90 2.68
C LEU A 147 -3.87 -0.13 3.06
N SER A 148 -3.50 -0.09 4.34
CA SER A 148 -2.26 0.54 4.80
C SER A 148 -1.04 -0.19 4.25
N THR A 149 -1.09 -1.52 4.20
CA THR A 149 -0.02 -2.36 3.66
C THR A 149 0.14 -2.14 2.16
N ASP A 150 -0.97 -2.17 1.41
CA ASP A 150 -0.94 -1.94 -0.04
C ASP A 150 -0.52 -0.50 -0.38
N ALA A 151 -0.94 0.49 0.42
CA ALA A 151 -0.52 1.87 0.25
C ALA A 151 0.99 2.03 0.51
N MET A 152 1.52 1.33 1.51
CA MET A 152 2.96 1.31 1.80
C MET A 152 3.75 0.67 0.66
N GLU A 153 3.26 -0.44 0.14
CA GLU A 153 3.85 -1.15 -0.99
C GLU A 153 3.92 -0.25 -2.23
N ALA A 154 2.82 0.45 -2.55
CA ALA A 154 2.75 1.40 -3.66
C ALA A 154 3.81 2.51 -3.52
N ILE A 155 3.92 3.13 -2.33
CA ILE A 155 4.89 4.23 -2.15
C ILE A 155 6.34 3.74 -2.16
N CYS A 156 6.63 2.56 -1.58
CA CYS A 156 7.98 2.00 -1.64
C CYS A 156 8.37 1.66 -3.09
N PHE A 157 7.42 1.18 -3.90
CA PHE A 157 7.68 0.91 -5.32
C PHE A 157 7.90 2.21 -6.11
N ALA A 158 7.14 3.26 -5.83
CA ALA A 158 7.34 4.58 -6.43
C ALA A 158 8.75 5.13 -6.16
N GLU A 159 9.22 5.03 -4.92
CA GLU A 159 10.56 5.48 -4.53
C GLU A 159 11.66 4.65 -5.19
N LEU A 160 11.49 3.33 -5.29
CA LEU A 160 12.43 2.45 -6.00
C LEU A 160 12.55 2.85 -7.48
N LEU A 161 11.44 3.17 -8.14
CA LEU A 161 11.46 3.63 -9.52
C LEU A 161 12.21 4.97 -9.66
N LEU A 162 12.01 5.92 -8.72
CA LEU A 162 12.74 7.19 -8.71
C LEU A 162 14.25 6.99 -8.57
N GLU A 163 14.67 6.15 -7.62
CA GLU A 163 16.09 5.85 -7.40
C GLU A 163 16.74 5.32 -8.67
N LYS A 164 16.06 4.39 -9.37
CA LYS A 164 16.55 3.83 -10.64
C LYS A 164 16.59 4.84 -11.76
N THR A 165 15.59 5.72 -11.88
CA THR A 165 15.62 6.78 -12.89
C THR A 165 16.74 7.79 -12.63
N GLY A 166 17.04 8.07 -11.36
CA GLY A 166 18.19 8.91 -10.98
C GLY A 166 19.52 8.27 -11.34
N GLN A 167 19.71 6.99 -11.01
CA GLN A 167 20.92 6.23 -11.34
C GLN A 167 21.11 6.05 -12.86
N ALA A 168 20.03 5.79 -13.61
CA ALA A 168 20.08 5.65 -15.06
C ALA A 168 20.45 6.97 -15.77
N ALA A 169 19.93 8.11 -15.28
CA ALA A 169 20.29 9.42 -15.81
C ALA A 169 21.78 9.77 -15.62
N GLU A 170 22.47 9.13 -14.66
CA GLU A 170 23.92 9.28 -14.44
C GLU A 170 24.77 8.35 -15.29
N HIS A 171 24.20 7.31 -15.91
CA HIS A 171 24.97 6.23 -16.56
C HIS A 171 24.63 5.97 -18.04
N ASP A 172 23.54 6.51 -18.59
CA ASP A 172 23.22 6.36 -20.02
C ASP A 172 22.46 7.57 -20.58
N PRO A 173 23.11 8.46 -21.37
CA PRO A 173 22.46 9.62 -21.98
C PRO A 173 21.49 9.25 -23.12
N ASP A 174 21.52 8.00 -23.63
CA ASP A 174 20.65 7.56 -24.73
C ASP A 174 19.29 7.00 -24.25
N GLY A 175 19.03 7.03 -22.94
CA GLY A 175 17.67 7.02 -22.37
C GLY A 175 16.87 5.71 -22.51
N GLN A 176 17.48 4.61 -22.92
CA GLN A 176 16.81 3.30 -22.94
C GLN A 176 17.07 2.56 -21.64
N ILE A 177 16.25 2.83 -20.61
CA ILE A 177 16.17 1.97 -19.42
C ILE A 177 15.80 0.55 -19.90
N ARG A 178 16.78 -0.35 -19.99
CA ARG A 178 16.55 -1.74 -20.34
C ARG A 178 15.80 -2.42 -19.19
N ILE A 179 14.50 -2.65 -19.41
CA ILE A 179 13.57 -3.36 -18.51
C ILE A 179 14.05 -4.80 -18.18
N ALA A 180 15.12 -5.30 -18.81
CA ALA A 180 15.70 -6.63 -18.55
C ALA A 180 16.23 -6.80 -17.11
N ASP A 181 16.69 -5.75 -16.43
CA ASP A 181 17.05 -5.81 -15.00
C ASP A 181 15.82 -5.98 -14.09
N SER A 182 14.60 -5.82 -14.63
CA SER A 182 13.36 -6.00 -13.88
C SER A 182 13.06 -7.45 -13.51
N LEU A 183 13.72 -8.46 -14.08
CA LEU A 183 13.43 -9.87 -13.75
C LEU A 183 13.92 -10.27 -12.35
N ASP A 184 15.11 -9.81 -11.95
CA ASP A 184 15.60 -10.03 -10.57
C ASP A 184 14.84 -9.15 -9.56
N ASP A 185 14.35 -7.98 -10.00
CA ASP A 185 13.39 -7.20 -9.21
C ASP A 185 12.01 -7.86 -9.12
N VAL A 186 11.57 -8.57 -10.16
CA VAL A 186 10.34 -9.38 -10.15
C VAL A 186 10.51 -10.49 -9.14
N LYS A 187 11.62 -11.24 -9.14
CA LYS A 187 11.86 -12.29 -8.14
C LYS A 187 11.94 -11.73 -6.72
N THR A 188 12.69 -10.64 -6.52
CA THR A 188 12.82 -10.01 -5.20
C THR A 188 11.47 -9.51 -4.70
N PHE A 189 10.62 -9.02 -5.59
CA PHE A 189 9.28 -8.60 -5.25
C PHE A 189 8.32 -9.78 -5.02
N GLU A 190 8.32 -10.80 -5.89
CA GLU A 190 7.53 -12.03 -5.74
C GLU A 190 7.83 -12.67 -4.37
N GLN A 191 9.12 -12.72 -4.00
CA GLN A 191 9.54 -13.17 -2.67
C GLN A 191 9.00 -12.28 -1.54
N ARG A 192 8.97 -10.95 -1.70
CA ARG A 192 8.39 -10.04 -0.70
C ARG A 192 6.88 -10.19 -0.56
N GLU A 193 6.17 -10.38 -1.68
CA GLU A 193 4.73 -10.61 -1.64
C GLU A 193 4.40 -11.95 -1.01
N GLN A 194 5.19 -12.99 -1.31
CA GLN A 194 5.06 -14.28 -0.64
C GLN A 194 5.24 -14.14 0.87
N LEU A 195 6.29 -13.43 1.32
CA LEU A 195 6.52 -13.18 2.75
C LEU A 195 5.39 -12.37 3.40
N LYS A 196 4.73 -11.47 2.66
CA LYS A 196 3.53 -10.74 3.13
C LYS A 196 2.34 -11.67 3.27
N LEU A 197 2.07 -12.52 2.28
CA LEU A 197 0.97 -13.50 2.33
C LEU A 197 1.19 -14.51 3.46
N ASP A 198 2.41 -15.03 3.59
CA ASP A 198 2.82 -15.93 4.65
C ASP A 198 2.67 -15.28 6.03
N PHE A 199 3.03 -14.00 6.15
CA PHE A 199 2.83 -13.25 7.39
C PHE A 199 1.34 -13.05 7.72
N LEU A 200 0.51 -12.70 6.75
CA LEU A 200 -0.93 -12.56 6.95
C LEU A 200 -1.56 -13.89 7.35
N ALA A 201 -1.19 -14.98 6.68
CA ALA A 201 -1.62 -16.33 7.05
C ALA A 201 -1.15 -16.71 8.47
N PHE A 202 0.11 -16.41 8.80
CA PHE A 202 0.67 -16.61 10.13
C PHE A 202 -0.09 -15.83 11.22
N PHE A 203 -0.43 -14.57 10.94
CA PHE A 203 -1.21 -13.72 11.84
C PHE A 203 -2.62 -14.26 12.03
N LEU A 204 -3.31 -14.64 10.96
CA LEU A 204 -4.68 -15.15 11.01
C LEU A 204 -4.77 -16.53 11.70
N ALA A 205 -3.77 -17.38 11.53
CA ALA A 205 -3.75 -18.73 12.09
C ALA A 205 -3.53 -18.76 13.62
N LYS A 206 -3.04 -17.67 14.22
CA LYS A 206 -2.60 -17.64 15.61
C LYS A 206 -3.23 -16.48 16.37
N LYS A 207 -3.53 -16.72 17.65
CA LYS A 207 -4.05 -15.67 18.54
C LYS A 207 -2.90 -14.82 19.07
N PHE A 208 -2.45 -13.86 18.26
CA PHE A 208 -1.54 -12.82 18.72
C PHE A 208 -2.31 -11.70 19.43
N LYS A 209 -1.68 -11.08 20.43
CA LYS A 209 -2.29 -9.94 21.14
C LYS A 209 -2.30 -8.67 20.28
N SER A 210 -1.27 -8.52 19.45
CA SER A 210 -1.16 -7.44 18.48
C SER A 210 -0.56 -7.95 17.17
N PHE A 211 -0.73 -7.15 16.12
CA PHE A 211 -0.12 -7.41 14.82
C PHE A 211 1.42 -7.21 14.89
N THR A 212 1.92 -6.42 15.84
CA THR A 212 3.36 -6.30 16.17
C THR A 212 3.93 -7.59 16.75
N ASP A 213 3.24 -8.19 17.72
CA ASP A 213 3.65 -9.46 18.33
C ASP A 213 3.74 -10.55 17.26
N ALA A 214 2.76 -10.55 16.35
CA ALA A 214 2.77 -11.43 15.19
C ALA A 214 3.97 -11.15 14.27
N ALA A 215 4.24 -9.89 13.91
CA ALA A 215 5.35 -9.52 13.04
C ALA A 215 6.70 -9.89 13.65
N GLN A 216 6.91 -9.64 14.95
CA GLN A 216 8.13 -10.03 15.66
C GLN A 216 8.28 -11.55 15.74
N ALA A 217 7.20 -12.27 16.03
CA ALA A 217 7.20 -13.72 16.06
C ALA A 217 7.48 -14.32 14.67
N TYR A 218 6.92 -13.72 13.61
CA TYR A 218 7.13 -14.11 12.23
C TYR A 218 8.59 -13.86 11.79
N LEU A 219 9.14 -12.66 12.05
CA LEU A 219 10.53 -12.31 11.76
C LEU A 219 11.55 -13.26 12.42
N LYS A 220 11.23 -13.79 13.61
CA LYS A 220 12.09 -14.77 14.29
C LYS A 220 12.17 -16.11 13.56
N GLN A 221 11.14 -16.47 12.79
CA GLN A 221 11.05 -17.73 12.05
C GLN A 221 11.72 -17.67 10.68
N LEU A 222 11.94 -16.48 10.14
CA LEU A 222 12.58 -16.28 8.85
C LEU A 222 14.07 -16.64 8.86
N GLY A 223 14.52 -17.29 7.80
CA GLY A 223 15.92 -17.53 7.48
C GLY A 223 16.69 -16.26 7.09
N PRO A 224 18.02 -16.32 6.94
CA PRO A 224 18.85 -15.14 6.66
C PRO A 224 18.49 -14.41 5.36
N GLU A 225 18.23 -15.14 4.28
CA GLU A 225 17.87 -14.55 2.97
C GLU A 225 16.50 -13.87 3.01
N GLU A 226 15.51 -14.47 3.68
CA GLU A 226 14.18 -13.90 3.86
C GLU A 226 14.24 -12.64 4.74
N LYS A 227 15.02 -12.67 5.83
CA LYS A 227 15.28 -11.49 6.66
C LYS A 227 15.90 -10.36 5.86
N LYS A 228 16.86 -10.67 4.98
CA LYS A 228 17.49 -9.68 4.09
C LYS A 228 16.47 -9.11 3.09
N ALA A 229 15.62 -9.95 2.49
CA ALA A 229 14.55 -9.53 1.59
C ALA A 229 13.54 -8.59 2.29
N VAL A 230 13.24 -8.88 3.57
CA VAL A 230 12.36 -8.07 4.44
C VAL A 230 13.01 -6.75 4.87
N GLN A 231 14.27 -6.78 5.31
CA GLN A 231 15.03 -5.60 5.74
C GLN A 231 15.22 -4.59 4.60
N ASN A 232 15.42 -5.08 3.38
CA ASN A 232 15.52 -4.25 2.18
C ASN A 232 14.14 -3.78 1.67
N SER A 233 13.05 -4.28 2.26
CA SER A 233 11.71 -3.75 2.03
C SER A 233 11.40 -2.75 3.15
N THR A 234 11.44 -1.47 2.81
CA THR A 234 10.90 -0.41 3.68
C THR A 234 9.44 -0.69 4.05
N ALA A 235 8.68 -1.46 3.28
CA ALA A 235 7.29 -1.78 3.59
C ALA A 235 7.10 -2.58 4.89
N ILE A 236 7.86 -3.65 5.14
CA ILE A 236 7.72 -4.48 6.35
C ILE A 236 8.42 -3.85 7.57
N ALA A 237 9.57 -3.20 7.38
CA ALA A 237 10.21 -2.41 8.43
C ALA A 237 9.31 -1.23 8.85
N THR A 238 8.68 -0.54 7.89
CA THR A 238 7.70 0.51 8.19
C THR A 238 6.38 -0.06 8.70
N LEU A 239 5.98 -1.28 8.34
CA LEU A 239 4.89 -1.97 9.01
C LEU A 239 5.25 -2.17 10.49
N ALA A 240 6.42 -2.74 10.78
CA ALA A 240 6.91 -2.93 12.14
C ALA A 240 7.06 -1.61 12.92
N ASP A 241 7.50 -0.53 12.29
CA ASP A 241 7.64 0.79 12.92
C ASP A 241 6.29 1.52 13.05
N ALA A 242 5.38 1.37 12.07
CA ALA A 242 3.99 1.84 12.14
C ALA A 242 3.22 1.18 13.29
N LEU A 243 3.46 -0.11 13.47
CA LEU A 243 2.88 -0.93 14.52
C LEU A 243 3.48 -0.59 15.89
N ARG A 244 4.79 -0.33 15.96
CA ARG A 244 5.46 0.17 17.17
C ARG A 244 4.90 1.53 17.61
N ALA A 245 4.76 2.47 16.67
CA ALA A 245 4.17 3.78 16.91
C ALA A 245 2.69 3.69 17.34
N PHE A 246 1.95 2.67 16.87
CA PHE A 246 0.59 2.43 17.32
C PHE A 246 0.52 1.92 18.77
N GLU A 247 1.41 1.02 19.17
CA GLU A 247 1.44 0.50 20.54
C GLU A 247 1.76 1.59 21.56
N GLU A 248 2.70 2.48 21.25
CA GLU A 248 3.03 3.62 22.11
C GLU A 248 1.81 4.53 22.31
N ARG A 249 1.04 4.78 21.25
CA ARG A 249 -0.18 5.60 21.32
C ARG A 249 -1.33 4.88 22.04
N SER A 250 -1.46 3.58 21.88
CA SER A 250 -2.51 2.79 22.54
C SER A 250 -2.25 2.70 24.04
N ARG A 251 -1.01 2.47 24.48
CA ARG A 251 -0.63 2.52 25.90
C ARG A 251 -0.87 3.92 26.48
N ALA A 252 -0.47 4.97 25.77
CA ALA A 252 -0.72 6.34 26.21
C ALA A 252 -2.21 6.68 26.33
N PHE A 253 -3.08 6.05 25.52
CA PHE A 253 -4.53 6.21 25.60
C PHE A 253 -5.12 5.42 26.78
N GLU A 254 -4.73 4.16 26.96
CA GLU A 254 -5.14 3.33 28.11
C GLU A 254 -4.72 3.96 29.45
N ASP A 255 -3.50 4.50 29.53
CA ASP A 255 -3.03 5.23 30.72
C ASP A 255 -3.88 6.47 31.01
N ARG A 256 -4.35 7.19 29.99
CA ARG A 256 -5.25 8.35 30.16
C ARG A 256 -6.63 7.93 30.63
N LEU A 257 -7.18 6.85 30.09
CA LEU A 257 -8.47 6.30 30.52
C LEU A 257 -8.40 5.86 31.98
N ASN A 258 -7.37 5.11 32.37
CA ASN A 258 -7.18 4.64 33.75
C ASN A 258 -7.00 5.80 34.73
N LYS A 259 -6.32 6.88 34.33
CA LYS A 259 -6.19 8.11 35.14
C LYS A 259 -7.47 8.93 35.23
N SER A 260 -8.39 8.81 34.27
CA SER A 260 -9.67 9.55 34.27
C SER A 260 -10.79 8.86 35.08
N GLN A 261 -10.64 7.56 35.37
CA GLN A 261 -11.63 6.76 36.09
C GLN A 261 -11.44 6.76 37.62
N TYR A 262 -10.40 7.41 38.13
CA TYR A 262 -10.18 7.64 39.56
C TYR A 262 -9.89 9.12 39.80
N PRO A 263 -10.90 9.93 40.17
CA PRO A 263 -10.68 11.22 40.83
C PRO A 263 -10.10 11.03 42.25
#